data_AF-A0A2N0KIQ5-F1
#
_entry.id   AF-A0A2N0KIQ5-F1
#
_cell.length_a   1.000
_cell.length_b   1.000
_cell.length_c   1.000
_cell.angle_alpha   90.00
_cell.angle_beta   90.00
_cell.angle_gamma   90.00
#
_symmetry.space_group_name_H-M   'P 1'
#
loop_
_entity.id
_entity.type
_entity.pdbx_description
1 polymer ?
#
loop_
_entity_poly.entity_id
_entity_poly.type
_entity_poly.pdbx_seq_one_letter_code
_entity_poly.pdbx_strand_id
1 'polypeptide(L)' 'MEDSPEPQKGRKDTHKYIGKYIGVGIALGVAFGAAVDNIGLGIALGLAIGAAWGQRAKSKGDE' A
#
# COMPACT_ATOMS: atom_id res chain seq x y z
N MET A 1 -24.77 19.46 26.14
CA MET A 1 -23.35 19.15 25.91
C MET A 1 -23.26 17.66 25.63
N GLU A 2 -22.86 17.30 24.41
CA GLU A 2 -21.98 16.17 24.06
C GLU A 2 -21.85 16.23 22.55
N ASP A 3 -21.01 17.19 22.15
CA ASP A 3 -20.38 17.28 20.83
C ASP A 3 -19.63 15.96 20.62
N SER A 4 -20.31 14.99 20.02
CA SER A 4 -19.71 13.72 19.64
C SER A 4 -18.89 13.97 18.38
N PRO A 5 -17.58 13.67 18.38
CA PRO A 5 -16.69 14.02 17.29
C PRO A 5 -17.15 13.34 16.01
N GLU A 6 -17.40 14.15 14.97
CA GLU A 6 -17.69 13.66 13.62
C GLU A 6 -16.60 12.68 13.19
N PRO A 7 -16.95 11.47 12.69
CA PRO A 7 -15.96 10.56 12.15
C PRO A 7 -15.42 11.20 10.86
N GLN A 8 -14.26 11.82 10.94
CA GLN A 8 -13.52 12.35 9.80
C GLN A 8 -13.12 11.19 8.88
N LYS A 9 -14.06 10.78 8.03
CA LYS A 9 -13.89 9.83 6.95
C LYS A 9 -13.13 10.55 5.84
N GLY A 10 -11.84 10.75 6.08
CA GLY A 10 -10.91 11.44 5.18
C GLY A 10 -11.07 10.96 3.74
N ARG A 11 -11.42 11.90 2.86
CA ARG A 11 -11.21 11.98 1.40
C ARG A 11 -10.79 10.63 0.78
N LYS A 12 -11.76 9.86 0.27
CA LYS A 12 -11.62 8.42 0.06
C LYS A 12 -11.35 7.96 -1.37
N ASP A 13 -10.96 8.80 -2.32
CA ASP A 13 -11.29 8.41 -3.70
C ASP A 13 -10.10 8.08 -4.61
N THR A 14 -8.85 8.44 -4.26
CA THR A 14 -7.69 8.11 -5.12
C THR A 14 -6.46 7.62 -4.35
N HIS A 15 -6.24 8.10 -3.12
CA HIS A 15 -5.08 7.68 -2.29
C HIS A 15 -5.18 6.26 -1.72
N LYS A 16 -6.41 5.72 -1.60
CA LYS A 16 -6.67 4.42 -0.97
C LYS A 16 -6.09 3.25 -1.77
N TYR A 17 -6.03 3.36 -3.10
CA TYR A 17 -5.55 2.31 -3.97
C TYR A 17 -4.04 2.12 -3.85
N ILE A 18 -3.27 3.21 -3.91
CA ILE A 18 -1.81 3.17 -3.84
C ILE A 18 -1.36 2.58 -2.50
N GLY A 19 -1.95 3.02 -1.38
CA GLY A 19 -1.62 2.49 -0.05
C GLY A 19 -1.90 0.99 0.08
N LYS A 20 -2.97 0.48 -0.57
CA LYS A 20 -3.30 -0.94 -0.55
C LYS A 20 -2.25 -1.78 -1.28
N TYR A 21 -1.81 -1.37 -2.47
CA TYR A 21 -0.81 -2.13 -3.24
C TYR A 21 0.58 -2.10 -2.60
N ILE A 22 0.96 -0.97 -2.00
CA ILE A 22 2.19 -0.87 -1.20
C ILE A 22 2.13 -1.82 0.00
N GLY A 23 1.04 -1.81 0.78
CA GLY A 23 0.89 -2.70 1.94
C GLY A 23 0.97 -4.18 1.58
N VAL A 24 0.31 -4.58 0.49
CA VAL A 24 0.40 -5.96 -0.03
C VAL A 24 1.81 -6.30 -0.49
N GLY A 25 2.45 -5.39 -1.24
CA GLY A 25 3.83 -5.57 -1.72
C GLY A 25 4.82 -5.76 -0.56
N ILE A 26 4.72 -4.94 0.49
CA ILE A 26 5.56 -5.06 1.69
C ILE A 26 5.30 -6.37 2.43
N ALA A 27 4.04 -6.77 2.64
CA ALA A 27 3.73 -8.03 3.33
C ALA A 27 4.30 -9.26 2.61
N LEU A 28 4.14 -9.32 1.28
CA LEU A 28 4.70 -10.38 0.45
C LEU A 28 6.23 -10.31 0.40
N GLY A 29 6.79 -9.11 0.28
CA GLY A 29 8.22 -8.87 0.27
C GLY A 29 8.89 -9.31 1.57
N VAL A 30 8.32 -8.97 2.73
CA VAL A 30 8.82 -9.42 4.03
C VAL A 30 8.72 -10.93 4.18
N ALA A 31 7.60 -11.54 3.76
CA ALA A 31 7.44 -13.00 3.81
C ALA A 31 8.48 -13.72 2.94
N PHE A 32 8.71 -13.23 1.71
CA PHE A 32 9.74 -13.75 0.82
C PHE A 32 11.16 -13.50 1.36
N GLY A 33 11.43 -12.28 1.84
CA GLY A 33 12.69 -11.89 2.45
C GLY A 33 13.05 -12.73 3.66
N ALA A 34 12.07 -13.04 4.51
CA ALA A 34 12.24 -13.97 5.63
C ALA A 34 12.53 -15.40 5.15
N ALA A 35 11.92 -15.85 4.06
CA ALA A 35 12.17 -17.18 3.49
C ALA A 35 13.59 -17.33 2.90
N VAL A 36 14.19 -16.25 2.41
CA VAL A 36 15.56 -16.22 1.88
C VAL A 36 16.60 -15.68 2.88
N ASP A 37 16.20 -15.51 4.14
CA ASP A 37 17.03 -14.95 5.23
C ASP A 37 17.62 -13.56 4.92
N ASN A 38 16.93 -12.80 4.06
CA ASN A 38 17.29 -11.45 3.65
C ASN A 38 16.07 -10.53 3.58
N ILE A 39 15.64 -10.06 4.75
CA ILE A 39 14.47 -9.18 4.90
C ILE A 39 14.66 -7.85 4.16
N GLY A 40 15.89 -7.31 4.11
CA GLY A 40 16.18 -6.05 3.42
C GLY A 40 15.88 -6.15 1.92
N LEU A 41 16.32 -7.23 1.28
CA LEU A 41 16.04 -7.50 -0.13
C LEU A 41 14.54 -7.74 -0.36
N GLY A 42 13.89 -8.47 0.54
CA GLY A 42 12.45 -8.69 0.52
C GLY A 42 11.63 -7.40 0.58
N ILE A 43 11.93 -6.50 1.51
CA ILE A 43 11.25 -5.20 1.65
C ILE A 43 11.49 -4.34 0.40
N ALA A 44 12.73 -4.26 -0.09
CA ALA A 44 13.04 -3.46 -1.28
C ALA A 44 12.29 -3.97 -2.52
N LEU A 45 12.28 -5.28 -2.75
CA LEU A 45 11.57 -5.91 -3.86
C LEU A 45 10.05 -5.77 -3.72
N GLY A 46 9.51 -6.02 -2.53
CA GLY A 46 8.09 -5.88 -2.22
C GLY A 46 7.58 -4.45 -2.39
N LEU A 47 8.34 -3.46 -1.93
CA LEU A 47 8.04 -2.04 -2.13
C LEU A 47 8.07 -1.68 -3.62
N ALA A 48 9.09 -2.10 -4.37
CA ALA A 48 9.22 -1.81 -5.79
C ALA A 48 8.04 -2.37 -6.60
N ILE A 49 7.66 -3.63 -6.35
CA ILE A 49 6.52 -4.28 -7.01
C ILE A 49 5.19 -3.62 -6.60
N GLY A 50 4.98 -3.39 -5.30
CA GLY A 50 3.78 -2.73 -4.79
C GLY A 50 3.60 -1.31 -5.32
N ALA A 51 4.70 -0.55 -5.45
CA ALA A 51 4.70 0.79 -6.02
C ALA A 51 4.41 0.78 -7.51
N ALA A 52 5.04 -0.13 -8.27
CA ALA A 52 4.80 -0.26 -9.71
C ALA A 52 3.34 -0.62 -10.02
N TRP A 53 2.74 -1.55 -9.28
CA TRP A 53 1.32 -1.88 -9.42
C TRP A 53 0.41 -0.74 -8.97
N GLY A 54 0.73 -0.08 -7.86
CA GLY A 54 -0.02 1.09 -7.39
C GLY A 54 -0.04 2.24 -8.41
N GLN A 55 1.08 2.50 -9.07
CA GLN A 55 1.17 3.50 -10.14
C GLN A 55 0.35 3.10 -11.37
N ARG A 56 0.46 1.85 -11.82
CA ARG A 56 -0.31 1.37 -12.98
C ARG A 56 -1.82 1.34 -12.72
N ALA A 57 -2.23 1.05 -11.48
CA ALA A 57 -3.63 1.11 -11.06
C ALA A 57 -4.16 2.55 -10.98
N LYS A 58 -3.31 3.53 -10.63
CA LYS A 58 -3.65 4.95 -10.65
C LYS A 58 -3.97 5.42 -12.07
N SER A 59 -3.09 5.10 -13.03
CA SER A 59 -3.25 5.50 -14.45
C SER A 59 -4.49 4.92 -15.13
N LYS A 60 -5.17 3.95 -14.52
CA LYS A 60 -6.36 3.29 -15.09
C LYS A 60 -7.67 3.68 -14.41
N GLY A 61 -7.61 4.52 -13.37
CA GLY A 61 -8.79 5.08 -12.70
C GLY A 61 -9.13 6.50 -13.16
N ASP A 62 -8.32 7.08 -14.04
CA ASP A 62 -8.48 8.41 -14.61
C ASP A 62 -8.95 8.36 -16.10
N GLU A 63 -9.43 7.21 -16.58
CA GLU A 63 -9.94 6.98 -17.95
C GLU A 63 -11.39 6.51 -17.95
#